data_AF-A0A7S3YMA8-F1
#
_entry.id   AF-A0A7S3YMA8-F1
#
_cell.length_a   1.000
_cell.length_b   1.000
_cell.length_c   1.000
_cell.angle_alpha   90.00
_cell.angle_beta   90.00
_cell.angle_gamma   90.00
#
_symmetry.space_group_name_H-M   'P 1'
#
loop_
_entity.id
_entity.type
_entity.pdbx_description
1 polymer ?
#
loop_
_entity_poly.entity_id
_entity_poly.type
_entity_poly.pdbx_seq_one_letter_code
_entity_poly.pdbx_strand_id
1 'polypeptide(L)'
;KKRVLVDWSVNLGEHARVITTARFSEGLAPTQVDIVVVGEQSLFVLKERGALRLQKRLDYDAAAACAYPRASGAQAREENLVVCSHTSQLHVYRGPTLVWAARLPCAPVACFVAEFGQMPGLIVTLGDEGQLAVQYLGTDPPTTAVVAPDAKELNYEEIDEEHRQLLQVIRKSQAEGSREARDRL
;
A
#
# COMPACT_ATOMS: atom_id res chain seq x y z
N LYS A 1 35.43 33.68 2.30
CA LYS A 1 34.68 32.45 1.89
C LYS A 1 33.37 32.91 1.23
N LYS A 2 33.14 32.56 -0.04
CA LYS A 2 31.92 32.96 -0.77
C LYS A 2 30.74 32.16 -0.16
N ARG A 3 29.70 32.84 0.32
CA ARG A 3 28.48 32.18 0.85
C ARG A 3 27.71 31.59 -0.32
N VAL A 4 27.31 30.33 -0.20
CA VAL A 4 26.37 29.70 -1.13
C VAL A 4 25.01 30.35 -0.88
N LEU A 5 24.42 30.94 -1.92
CA LEU A 5 23.08 31.51 -1.88
C LEU A 5 22.11 30.45 -2.37
N VAL A 6 20.94 30.38 -1.73
CA VAL A 6 19.84 29.52 -2.15
C VAL A 6 19.16 30.16 -3.35
N ASP A 7 18.93 29.38 -4.41
CA ASP A 7 18.23 29.87 -5.61
C ASP A 7 16.73 30.03 -5.34
N TRP A 8 16.11 29.01 -4.75
CA TRP A 8 14.73 29.06 -4.27
C TRP A 8 14.51 28.11 -3.10
N SER A 9 13.45 28.37 -2.32
CA SER A 9 13.01 27.52 -1.21
C SER A 9 11.49 27.45 -1.18
N VAL A 10 10.95 26.29 -0.83
CA VAL A 10 9.51 26.08 -0.63
C VAL A 10 9.29 25.37 0.70
N ASN A 11 8.23 25.75 1.42
CA ASN A 11 7.82 25.09 2.65
C ASN A 11 6.70 24.08 2.33
N LEU A 12 6.94 22.80 2.60
CA LEU A 12 5.97 21.72 2.36
C LEU A 12 5.03 21.47 3.56
N GLY A 13 5.35 22.03 4.72
CA GLY A 13 4.59 21.81 5.96
C GLY A 13 4.88 20.48 6.66
N GLU A 14 5.74 19.63 6.10
CA GLU A 14 6.13 18.34 6.66
C GLU A 14 7.58 17.96 6.26
N HIS A 15 8.11 16.90 6.88
CA HIS A 15 9.44 16.37 6.56
C HIS A 15 9.41 15.55 5.27
N ALA A 16 10.42 15.73 4.42
CA ALA A 16 10.62 14.91 3.23
C ALA A 16 11.26 13.57 3.61
N ARG A 17 10.65 12.46 3.19
CA ARG A 17 11.20 11.10 3.29
C ARG A 17 12.07 10.77 2.08
N VAL A 18 11.56 11.03 0.88
CA VAL A 18 12.25 10.76 -0.38
C VAL A 18 12.13 11.98 -1.29
N ILE A 19 13.26 12.37 -1.91
CA ILE A 19 13.29 13.38 -2.96
C ILE A 19 13.90 12.71 -4.19
N THR A 20 13.19 12.74 -5.31
CA THR A 20 13.69 12.22 -6.59
C THR A 20 13.26 13.13 -7.74
N THR A 21 14.00 13.08 -8.83
CA THR A 21 13.60 13.74 -10.08
C THR A 21 12.96 12.71 -11.00
N ALA A 22 11.77 13.01 -11.53
CA ALA A 22 11.07 12.12 -12.44
C ALA A 22 10.18 12.86 -13.42
N ARG A 23 9.84 12.24 -14.55
CA ARG A 23 8.80 12.72 -15.48
C ARG A 23 7.43 12.19 -15.05
N PHE A 24 7.02 12.57 -13.84
CA PHE A 24 5.84 12.00 -13.17
C PHE A 24 4.52 12.61 -13.64
N SER A 25 4.49 13.91 -13.95
CA SER A 25 3.30 14.56 -14.50
C SER A 25 3.09 14.21 -15.97
N GLU A 26 1.84 14.04 -16.36
CA GLU A 26 1.46 13.84 -17.75
C GLU A 26 1.69 15.11 -18.59
N GLY A 27 2.10 14.95 -19.85
CA GLY A 27 2.23 16.06 -20.80
C GLY A 27 3.44 16.99 -20.59
N LEU A 28 4.46 16.56 -19.83
CA LEU A 28 5.74 17.26 -19.69
C LEU A 28 6.46 17.41 -21.04
N ALA A 29 7.05 18.58 -21.31
CA ALA A 29 7.93 18.75 -22.46
C ALA A 29 9.19 17.85 -22.32
N PRO A 30 9.87 17.42 -23.42
CA PRO A 30 11.01 16.51 -23.34
C PRO A 30 12.19 16.98 -22.48
N THR A 31 12.33 18.29 -22.30
CA THR A 31 13.40 18.91 -21.49
C THR A 31 13.01 19.14 -20.03
N GLN A 32 11.73 18.99 -19.68
CA GLN A 32 11.24 19.27 -18.33
C GLN A 32 11.26 18.01 -17.47
N VAL A 33 11.63 18.18 -16.20
CA VAL A 33 11.46 17.17 -15.16
C VAL A 33 10.64 17.71 -13.99
N ASP A 34 10.09 16.80 -13.20
CA ASP A 34 9.51 17.14 -11.91
C ASP A 34 10.47 16.80 -10.78
N ILE A 35 10.40 17.58 -9.72
CA ILE A 35 10.97 17.23 -8.42
C ILE A 35 9.84 16.61 -7.62
N VAL A 36 9.89 15.29 -7.46
CA VAL A 36 8.91 14.51 -6.70
C VAL A 36 9.41 14.37 -5.27
N VAL A 37 8.59 14.78 -4.33
CA VAL A 37 8.88 14.72 -2.90
C VAL A 37 7.81 13.88 -2.22
N VAL A 38 8.22 12.76 -1.64
CA VAL A 38 7.38 11.95 -0.77
C VAL A 38 7.65 12.40 0.66
N GLY A 39 6.66 13.00 1.29
CA GLY A 39 6.66 13.38 2.70
C GLY A 39 6.30 12.21 3.62
N GLU A 40 5.87 12.52 4.83
CA GLU A 40 5.36 11.52 5.77
C GLU A 40 3.92 11.13 5.41
N GLN A 41 3.10 12.12 5.07
CA GLN A 41 1.67 11.96 4.79
C GLN A 41 1.21 12.56 3.45
N SER A 42 2.11 13.19 2.68
CA SER A 42 1.76 13.70 1.35
C SER A 42 2.81 13.41 0.29
N LEU A 43 2.34 13.31 -0.94
CA LEU A 43 3.13 13.34 -2.16
C LEU A 43 3.05 14.75 -2.78
N PHE A 44 4.20 15.39 -2.98
CA PHE A 44 4.32 16.67 -3.66
C PHE A 44 5.08 16.51 -4.97
N VAL A 45 4.69 17.30 -5.96
CA VAL A 45 5.38 17.41 -7.25
C VAL A 45 5.65 18.88 -7.48
N LEU A 46 6.92 19.25 -7.54
CA LEU A 46 7.37 20.61 -7.79
C LEU A 46 7.92 20.73 -9.21
N LYS A 47 7.73 21.91 -9.81
CA LYS A 47 8.44 22.31 -11.02
C LYS A 47 9.91 22.63 -10.66
N GLU A 48 10.78 22.67 -11.65
CA GLU A 48 12.23 22.97 -11.49
C GLU A 48 12.54 24.28 -10.76
N ARG A 49 11.61 25.25 -10.78
CA ARG A 49 11.73 26.54 -10.08
C ARG A 49 11.03 26.57 -8.71
N GLY A 50 10.70 25.42 -8.13
CA GLY A 50 10.09 25.30 -6.81
C GLY A 50 8.58 25.54 -6.74
N ALA A 51 7.93 25.93 -7.84
CA ALA A 51 6.47 26.08 -7.86
C ALA A 51 5.77 24.72 -7.73
N LEU A 52 4.82 24.61 -6.80
CA LEU A 52 4.00 23.41 -6.62
C LEU A 52 3.17 23.14 -7.88
N ARG A 53 3.18 21.89 -8.34
CA ARG A 53 2.35 21.41 -9.45
C ARG A 53 1.23 20.51 -8.98
N LEU A 54 1.55 19.55 -8.11
CA LEU A 54 0.59 18.59 -7.57
C LEU A 54 0.89 18.39 -6.08
N GLN A 55 -0.18 18.29 -5.29
CA GLN A 55 -0.13 17.77 -3.94
C GLN A 55 -1.21 16.71 -3.79
N LYS A 56 -0.85 15.57 -3.22
CA LYS A 56 -1.77 14.48 -2.90
C LYS A 56 -1.52 14.03 -1.48
N ARG A 57 -2.57 14.02 -0.65
CA ARG A 57 -2.51 13.38 0.66
C ARG A 57 -2.48 11.86 0.49
N LEU A 58 -1.61 11.19 1.24
CA LEU A 58 -1.51 9.75 1.34
C LEU A 58 -2.31 9.32 2.58
N ASP A 59 -3.10 8.26 2.44
CA ASP A 59 -3.91 7.69 3.54
C ASP A 59 -3.10 6.66 4.36
N TYR A 60 -1.77 6.70 4.25
CA TYR A 60 -0.81 5.81 4.89
C TYR A 60 0.54 6.51 5.06
N ASP A 61 1.35 6.02 6.00
CA ASP A 61 2.69 6.56 6.25
C ASP A 61 3.71 5.96 5.27
N ALA A 62 4.32 6.83 4.45
CA ALA A 62 5.28 6.43 3.43
C ALA A 62 6.67 6.12 4.03
N ALA A 63 7.24 4.98 3.64
CA ALA A 63 8.54 4.49 4.10
C ALA A 63 9.65 4.66 3.05
N ALA A 64 9.38 4.24 1.82
CA ALA A 64 10.33 4.28 0.71
C ALA A 64 9.61 4.57 -0.61
N ALA A 65 10.31 5.11 -1.59
CA ALA A 65 9.75 5.37 -2.90
C ALA A 65 10.80 5.34 -4.01
N CYS A 66 10.40 4.96 -5.21
CA CYS A 66 11.23 5.06 -6.41
C CYS A 66 10.38 5.36 -7.65
N ALA A 67 10.92 6.19 -8.54
CA ALA A 67 10.33 6.42 -9.85
C ALA A 67 10.85 5.37 -10.84
N TYR A 68 10.02 4.98 -11.80
CA TYR A 68 10.43 4.05 -12.85
C TYR A 68 9.79 4.39 -14.19
N PRO A 69 10.50 4.17 -15.32
CA PRO A 69 10.00 4.46 -16.65
C PRO A 69 8.83 3.55 -17.00
N ARG A 70 7.79 4.13 -17.56
CA ARG A 70 6.72 3.35 -18.20
C ARG A 70 7.26 2.71 -19.47
N ALA A 71 6.87 1.47 -19.71
CA ALA A 71 7.00 0.82 -21.01
C ALA A 71 6.07 1.52 -22.01
N SER A 72 6.56 2.63 -22.57
CA SER A 72 5.91 3.44 -23.59
C SER A 72 6.94 3.69 -24.70
N GLY A 73 6.48 3.83 -25.95
CA GLY A 73 7.31 3.91 -27.15
C GLY A 73 8.33 5.07 -27.18
N ALA A 74 8.94 5.28 -28.35
CA ALA A 74 10.16 6.06 -28.57
C ALA A 74 10.15 7.56 -28.17
N GLN A 75 9.07 8.13 -27.62
CA GLN A 75 9.00 9.52 -27.18
C GLN A 75 8.62 9.64 -25.71
N ALA A 76 9.38 10.50 -25.01
CA ALA A 76 9.21 10.94 -23.63
C ALA A 76 8.68 9.86 -22.67
N ARG A 77 9.61 9.15 -22.01
CA ARG A 77 9.27 8.16 -20.98
C ARG A 77 8.66 8.86 -19.77
N GLU A 78 7.34 8.95 -19.74
CA GLU A 78 6.60 9.22 -18.51
C GLU A 78 6.96 8.16 -17.47
N GLU A 79 7.06 8.57 -16.23
CA GLU A 79 7.49 7.72 -15.12
C GLU A 79 6.33 7.52 -14.15
N ASN A 80 6.17 6.28 -13.70
CA ASN A 80 5.31 5.97 -12.57
C ASN A 80 6.13 6.08 -11.28
N LEU A 81 5.44 6.16 -10.15
CA LEU A 81 6.05 6.19 -8.82
C LEU A 81 5.59 4.97 -8.02
N VAL A 82 6.54 4.19 -7.51
CA VAL A 82 6.30 3.21 -6.46
C VAL A 82 6.47 3.91 -5.11
N VAL A 83 5.48 3.77 -4.23
CA VAL A 83 5.54 4.22 -2.83
C VAL A 83 5.23 3.02 -1.95
N CYS A 84 6.12 2.73 -1.02
CA CYS A 84 5.95 1.69 -0.03
C CYS A 84 5.61 2.30 1.33
N SER A 85 4.76 1.65 2.10
CA SER A 85 4.33 2.11 3.43
C SER A 85 5.05 1.38 4.56
N HIS A 86 5.04 1.99 5.74
CA HIS A 86 5.48 1.33 6.99
C HIS A 86 4.58 0.14 7.37
N THR A 87 3.37 0.05 6.81
CA THR A 87 2.42 -1.04 7.02
C THR A 87 2.61 -2.20 6.03
N SER A 88 3.79 -2.31 5.41
CA SER A 88 4.11 -3.37 4.44
C SER A 88 3.15 -3.39 3.24
N GLN A 89 2.80 -2.23 2.72
CA GLN A 89 2.02 -2.09 1.48
C GLN A 89 2.85 -1.41 0.40
N LEU A 90 2.63 -1.80 -0.84
CA LEU A 90 3.19 -1.17 -2.02
C LEU A 90 2.07 -0.51 -2.83
N HIS A 91 2.32 0.70 -3.30
CA HIS A 91 1.40 1.50 -4.08
C HIS A 91 2.11 1.99 -5.35
N VAL A 92 1.47 1.83 -6.51
CA VAL A 92 1.97 2.36 -7.79
C VAL A 92 1.08 3.51 -8.22
N TYR A 93 1.69 4.67 -8.44
CA TYR A 93 1.04 5.87 -8.92
C TYR A 93 1.39 6.16 -10.37
N ARG A 94 0.36 6.55 -11.13
CA ARG A 94 0.49 7.22 -12.42
C ARG A 94 -0.10 8.62 -12.26
N GLY A 95 0.77 9.63 -12.19
CA GLY A 95 0.36 10.96 -11.75
C GLY A 95 -0.38 10.89 -10.39
N PRO A 96 -1.50 11.61 -10.20
CA PRO A 96 -2.24 11.59 -8.93
C PRO A 96 -3.00 10.28 -8.64
N THR A 97 -3.06 9.37 -9.61
CA THR A 97 -3.94 8.19 -9.58
C THR A 97 -3.19 6.97 -9.08
N LEU A 98 -3.75 6.30 -8.06
CA LEU A 98 -3.28 4.97 -7.64
C LEU A 98 -3.74 3.95 -8.67
N VAL A 99 -2.79 3.30 -9.36
CA VAL A 99 -3.10 2.33 -10.43
C VAL A 99 -2.91 0.88 -10.00
N TRP A 100 -2.13 0.62 -8.95
CA TRP A 100 -1.92 -0.72 -8.42
C TRP A 100 -1.51 -0.67 -6.95
N ALA A 101 -1.88 -1.70 -6.19
CA ALA A 101 -1.41 -1.86 -4.83
C ALA A 101 -1.29 -3.34 -4.46
N ALA A 102 -0.36 -3.68 -3.58
CA ALA A 102 -0.21 -5.02 -3.03
C ALA A 102 0.42 -5.00 -1.63
N ARG A 103 0.35 -6.16 -0.97
CA ARG A 103 1.02 -6.39 0.32
C ARG A 103 2.45 -6.88 0.08
N LEU A 104 3.38 -6.32 0.84
CA LEU A 104 4.78 -6.73 0.92
C LEU A 104 4.99 -7.70 2.09
N PRO A 105 6.04 -8.55 2.04
CA PRO A 105 6.37 -9.46 3.13
C PRO A 105 6.88 -8.74 4.39
N CYS A 106 7.46 -7.55 4.23
CA CYS A 106 7.94 -6.69 5.32
C CYS A 106 7.83 -5.21 4.93
N ALA A 107 8.03 -4.32 5.90
CA ALA A 107 8.06 -2.87 5.67
C ALA A 107 9.42 -2.47 5.08
N PRO A 108 9.48 -1.95 3.84
CA PRO A 108 10.76 -1.69 3.20
C PRO A 108 11.36 -0.36 3.63
N VAL A 109 12.67 -0.35 3.85
CA VAL A 109 13.48 0.86 4.02
C VAL A 109 13.96 1.42 2.68
N ALA A 110 14.03 0.57 1.64
CA ALA A 110 14.36 0.98 0.28
C ALA A 110 13.58 0.15 -0.74
N CYS A 111 13.23 0.76 -1.87
CA CYS A 111 12.63 0.07 -3.00
C CYS A 111 13.19 0.58 -4.32
N PHE A 112 13.27 -0.30 -5.32
CA PHE A 112 13.75 0.00 -6.67
C PHE A 112 12.99 -0.81 -7.70
N VAL A 113 12.96 -0.34 -8.94
CA VAL A 113 12.53 -1.14 -10.09
C VAL A 113 13.75 -1.43 -10.95
N ALA A 114 13.99 -2.72 -11.22
CA ALA A 114 15.19 -3.20 -11.90
C ALA A 114 14.85 -4.29 -12.92
N GLU A 115 15.86 -4.65 -13.71
CA GLU A 115 15.82 -5.77 -14.65
C GLU A 115 16.77 -6.86 -14.16
N PHE A 116 16.26 -8.09 -14.03
CA PHE A 116 17.07 -9.26 -13.73
C PHE A 116 16.76 -10.37 -14.74
N GLY A 117 17.79 -11.02 -15.27
CA GLY A 117 17.60 -12.19 -16.15
C GLY A 117 16.71 -11.91 -17.37
N GLN A 118 16.85 -10.75 -18.01
CA GLN A 118 16.02 -10.29 -19.15
C GLN A 118 14.54 -10.05 -18.81
N MET A 119 14.19 -9.98 -17.52
CA MET A 119 12.86 -9.62 -17.06
C MET A 119 12.88 -8.19 -16.49
N PRO A 120 12.46 -7.19 -17.28
CA PRO A 120 12.36 -5.81 -16.81
C PRO A 120 11.15 -5.61 -15.90
N GLY A 121 11.17 -4.58 -15.06
CA GLY A 121 10.03 -4.18 -14.26
C GLY A 121 9.87 -4.97 -12.96
N LEU A 122 10.93 -5.63 -12.49
CA LEU A 122 10.94 -6.30 -11.20
C LEU A 122 11.12 -5.27 -10.08
N ILE A 123 10.26 -5.35 -9.08
CA ILE A 123 10.30 -4.51 -7.89
C ILE A 123 11.19 -5.17 -6.85
N VAL A 124 12.25 -4.49 -6.48
CA VAL A 124 13.16 -4.89 -5.40
C VAL A 124 12.80 -4.12 -4.15
N THR A 125 12.63 -4.83 -3.04
CA THR A 125 12.39 -4.23 -1.73
C THR A 125 13.43 -4.74 -0.73
N LEU A 126 13.93 -3.84 0.12
CA LEU A 126 14.88 -4.15 1.19
C LEU A 126 14.26 -3.72 2.53
N GLY A 127 14.15 -4.66 3.46
CA GLY A 127 13.74 -4.43 4.85
C GLY A 127 14.90 -3.96 5.75
N ASP A 128 14.55 -3.52 6.95
CA ASP A 128 15.50 -3.05 7.97
C ASP A 128 16.35 -4.17 8.58
N GLU A 129 15.80 -5.38 8.70
CA GLU A 129 16.54 -6.57 9.17
C GLU A 129 17.31 -7.28 8.04
N GLY A 130 17.37 -6.67 6.84
CA GLY A 130 18.09 -7.23 5.69
C GLY A 130 17.27 -8.22 4.85
N GLN A 131 15.95 -8.28 5.02
CA GLN A 131 15.10 -9.05 4.11
C GLN A 131 15.11 -8.40 2.71
N LEU A 132 15.66 -9.10 1.72
CA LEU A 132 15.65 -8.68 0.32
C LEU A 132 14.61 -9.50 -0.45
N ALA A 133 13.66 -8.84 -1.10
CA ALA A 133 12.67 -9.49 -1.96
C ALA A 133 12.68 -8.88 -3.37
N VAL A 134 12.53 -9.74 -4.38
CA VAL A 134 12.34 -9.35 -5.78
C VAL A 134 10.99 -9.87 -6.22
N GLN A 135 10.11 -8.96 -6.65
CA GLN A 135 8.70 -9.22 -6.88
C GLN A 135 8.27 -8.67 -8.24
N TYR A 136 7.25 -9.27 -8.85
CA TYR A 136 6.62 -8.78 -10.08
C TYR A 136 5.19 -8.32 -9.78
N LEU A 137 4.62 -7.49 -10.66
CA LEU A 137 3.21 -7.09 -10.56
C LEU A 137 2.32 -8.30 -10.88
N GLY A 138 1.49 -8.72 -9.92
CA GLY A 138 0.56 -9.83 -10.12
C GLY A 138 -0.38 -9.58 -11.31
N THR A 139 -0.54 -10.60 -12.16
CA THR A 139 -1.14 -10.44 -13.50
C THR A 139 -2.63 -10.74 -13.58
N ASP A 140 -3.30 -11.23 -12.53
CA ASP A 140 -4.74 -11.42 -12.55
C ASP A 140 -5.37 -11.20 -11.17
N PRO A 141 -6.49 -10.45 -11.06
CA PRO A 141 -7.34 -10.53 -9.89
C PRO A 141 -7.82 -11.99 -9.78
N PRO A 142 -7.86 -12.58 -8.57
CA PRO A 142 -8.32 -13.95 -8.43
C PRO A 142 -9.73 -14.08 -9.02
N THR A 143 -9.87 -14.80 -10.13
CA THR A 143 -11.15 -15.24 -10.72
C THR A 143 -11.84 -16.27 -9.84
N THR A 144 -11.20 -16.69 -8.75
CA THR A 144 -11.83 -17.36 -7.64
C THR A 144 -12.85 -16.40 -7.04
N ALA A 145 -14.06 -16.37 -7.60
CA ALA A 145 -15.26 -16.27 -6.77
C ALA A 145 -14.94 -17.15 -5.56
N VAL A 146 -14.94 -16.55 -4.35
CA VAL A 146 -14.78 -17.29 -3.09
C VAL A 146 -15.53 -18.57 -3.31
N VAL A 147 -14.80 -19.69 -3.46
CA VAL A 147 -15.45 -20.98 -3.62
C VAL A 147 -16.21 -21.04 -2.33
N ALA A 148 -17.53 -20.82 -2.40
CA ALA A 148 -18.41 -21.08 -1.30
C ALA A 148 -17.98 -22.50 -0.92
N PRO A 149 -17.38 -22.68 0.27
CA PRO A 149 -16.72 -23.94 0.61
C PRO A 149 -17.72 -25.00 0.20
N ASP A 150 -17.31 -25.91 -0.70
CA ASP A 150 -18.19 -26.93 -1.31
C ASP A 150 -19.26 -27.21 -0.30
N ALA A 151 -20.51 -26.86 -0.61
CA ALA A 151 -21.59 -26.90 0.35
C ALA A 151 -21.60 -28.32 0.91
N LYS A 152 -20.84 -28.54 1.99
CA LYS A 152 -20.85 -29.73 2.79
C LYS A 152 -22.30 -29.72 3.17
N GLU A 153 -23.04 -30.69 2.66
CA GLU A 153 -24.44 -30.88 3.02
C GLU A 153 -24.46 -30.82 4.54
N LEU A 154 -24.90 -29.66 5.06
CA LEU A 154 -24.92 -29.40 6.48
C LEU A 154 -25.93 -30.40 6.98
N ASN A 155 -25.52 -31.35 7.81
CA ASN A 155 -26.43 -32.34 8.36
C ASN A 155 -27.37 -31.62 9.33
N TYR A 156 -28.49 -31.10 8.80
CA TYR A 156 -29.46 -30.30 9.54
C TYR A 156 -30.05 -31.06 10.73
N GLU A 157 -30.06 -32.40 10.70
CA GLU A 157 -30.51 -33.24 11.82
C GLU A 157 -29.52 -33.19 12.98
N GLU A 158 -28.22 -33.39 12.73
CA GLU A 158 -27.18 -33.29 13.77
C GLU A 158 -27.13 -31.88 14.37
N ILE A 159 -27.29 -30.85 13.52
CA ILE A 159 -27.30 -29.45 13.96
C ILE A 159 -28.53 -29.15 14.84
N ASP A 160 -29.72 -29.67 14.51
CA ASP A 160 -30.91 -29.47 15.35
C ASP A 160 -30.83 -30.23 16.68
N GLU A 161 -30.25 -31.43 16.68
CA GLU A 161 -30.00 -32.19 17.91
C GLU A 161 -29.03 -31.45 18.85
N GLU A 162 -27.90 -30.98 18.32
CA GLU A 162 -26.93 -30.20 19.09
C GLU A 162 -27.57 -28.90 19.61
N HIS A 163 -28.32 -28.19 18.77
CA HIS A 163 -29.04 -26.98 19.15
C HIS A 163 -30.05 -27.24 20.28
N ARG A 164 -30.80 -28.33 20.21
CA ARG A 164 -31.78 -28.71 21.26
C ARG A 164 -31.09 -29.07 22.57
N GLN A 165 -29.96 -29.78 22.51
CA GLN A 165 -29.16 -30.12 23.68
C GLN A 165 -28.60 -28.84 24.34
N LEU A 166 -28.00 -27.94 23.55
CA LEU A 166 -27.47 -26.67 24.04
C LEU A 166 -28.56 -25.79 24.66
N LEU A 167 -29.75 -25.72 24.06
CA LEU A 167 -30.89 -25.00 24.64
C LEU A 167 -31.37 -25.60 25.96
N GLN A 168 -31.33 -26.93 26.13
CA GLN A 168 -31.64 -27.56 27.41
C GLN A 168 -30.60 -27.21 28.48
N VAL A 169 -29.31 -27.19 28.13
CA VAL A 169 -28.23 -26.78 29.05
C VAL A 169 -28.42 -25.32 29.45
N ILE A 170 -28.69 -24.43 28.49
CA ILE A 170 -28.96 -23.00 28.77
C ILE A 170 -30.15 -22.85 29.71
N ARG A 171 -31.27 -23.53 29.47
CA ARG A 171 -32.45 -23.48 30.37
C ARG A 171 -32.14 -24.00 31.77
N LYS A 172 -31.38 -25.10 31.89
CA LYS A 172 -30.98 -25.65 33.19
C LYS A 172 -30.08 -24.67 33.95
N SER A 173 -29.08 -24.10 33.28
CA SER A 173 -28.17 -23.10 33.88
C SER A 173 -28.90 -21.80 34.29
N GLN A 174 -29.89 -21.35 33.51
CA GLN A 174 -30.72 -20.20 33.88
C GLN A 174 -31.68 -20.51 35.03
N ALA A 175 -32.24 -21.72 35.09
CA ALA A 175 -33.06 -22.16 36.21
C ALA A 175 -32.25 -22.36 37.50
N GLU A 176 -31.02 -22.84 37.39
CA GLU A 176 -30.08 -22.96 38.51
C GLU A 176 -29.61 -21.59 38.99
N GLY A 177 -29.23 -20.68 38.08
CA GLY A 177 -28.90 -19.29 38.43
C GLY A 177 -30.09 -18.51 39.03
N SER A 178 -31.32 -18.83 38.64
CA SER A 178 -32.54 -18.26 39.24
C SER A 178 -32.87 -18.85 40.62
N ARG A 179 -32.55 -20.13 40.87
CA ARG A 179 -32.68 -20.77 42.18
C ARG A 179 -31.65 -20.24 43.18
N GLU A 180 -30.38 -20.12 42.76
CA GLU A 180 -29.32 -19.56 43.62
C GLU A 180 -29.57 -18.09 43.98
N ALA A 181 -30.21 -17.30 43.12
CA ALA A 181 -30.61 -15.92 43.42
C ALA A 181 -31.80 -15.82 44.39
N ARG A 182 -32.66 -16.85 44.46
CA ARG A 182 -33.80 -16.91 45.40
C ARG A 182 -33.40 -17.40 46.80
N ASP A 183 -32.39 -18.26 46.90
CA ASP A 183 -31.87 -18.75 48.19
C ASP A 183 -30.93 -17.75 48.89
N ARG A 184 -30.59 -16.63 48.24
CA ARG A 184 -29.73 -15.55 48.80
C ARG A 184 -30.50 -14.29 49.24
N LEU A 185 -31.84 -14.34 49.23
CA LEU A 185 -32.75 -13.30 49.77
C LEU A 185 -33.42 -13.81 51.05
#